data_AF-A0A1H9QK54-F1
#
_entry.id   AF-A0A1H9QK54-F1
#
_cell.length_a   1.000
_cell.length_b   1.000
_cell.length_c   1.000
_cell.angle_alpha   90.00
_cell.angle_beta   90.00
_cell.angle_gamma   90.00
#
_symmetry.space_group_name_H-M   'P 1'
#
loop_
_entity.id
_entity.type
_entity.pdbx_description
1 polymer ?
#
loop_
_entity_poly.entity_id
_entity_poly.type
_entity_poly.pdbx_seq_one_letter_code
_entity_poly.pdbx_strand_id
1 'polypeptide(L)'
;MQFTLGTALGPLIVGLTLGTIQRTGSIAWKLPESINTAFQQLGLMMFLAAVGLSSGTAFVETALSTKGLISMYVGAVIVVIVYGSFFLMMRLAGKSVSRFIGGAVGILGGAGVVEFAVGNSSDSRIVARYTATFAAALITKILIIDEA
;
A
#
# COMPACT_ATOMS: atom_id res chain seq x y z
N MET A 1 4.85 -29.89 -10.35
CA MET A 1 4.16 -28.61 -10.19
C MET A 1 4.23 -28.23 -8.72
N GLN A 2 5.19 -27.39 -8.34
CA GLN A 2 5.32 -26.91 -6.96
C GLN A 2 4.56 -25.60 -6.86
N PHE A 3 3.45 -25.59 -6.12
CA PHE A 3 2.77 -24.36 -5.71
C PHE A 3 3.63 -23.68 -4.66
N THR A 4 4.61 -22.89 -5.09
CA THR A 4 5.24 -21.89 -4.23
C THR A 4 4.24 -20.75 -4.14
N LEU A 5 3.53 -20.67 -3.00
CA LEU A 5 2.89 -19.42 -2.63
C LEU A 5 3.99 -18.36 -2.64
N GLY A 6 3.91 -17.39 -3.56
CA GLY A 6 4.96 -16.38 -3.78
C GLY A 6 5.47 -15.81 -2.45
N THR A 7 6.76 -15.48 -2.38
CA THR A 7 7.47 -15.09 -1.14
C THR A 7 6.76 -13.99 -0.31
N ALA A 8 5.88 -13.20 -0.94
CA ALA A 8 5.02 -12.20 -0.29
C ALA A 8 3.81 -12.77 0.49
N LEU A 9 3.30 -13.96 0.17
CA LEU A 9 2.15 -14.58 0.82
C LEU A 9 2.44 -15.07 2.24
N GLY A 10 3.66 -15.57 2.47
CA GLY A 10 4.08 -16.11 3.77
C GLY A 10 3.86 -15.12 4.91
N PRO A 11 4.44 -13.91 4.86
CA PRO A 11 4.24 -12.89 5.89
C PRO A 11 2.78 -12.47 6.06
N LEU A 12 1.99 -12.42 4.98
CA LEU A 12 0.58 -12.02 5.03
C LEU A 12 -0.28 -13.06 5.75
N ILE A 13 -0.10 -14.35 5.43
CA ILE A 13 -0.82 -15.44 6.09
C ILE A 13 -0.44 -15.51 7.58
N VAL A 14 0.86 -15.40 7.89
CA VAL A 14 1.35 -15.39 9.27
C VAL A 14 0.78 -14.19 10.03
N GLY A 15 0.77 -13.00 9.43
CA GLY A 15 0.21 -11.78 10.02
C GLY A 15 -1.29 -11.86 10.29
N LEU A 16 -2.07 -12.39 9.35
CA LEU A 16 -3.52 -12.63 9.54
C LEU A 16 -3.77 -13.66 10.64
N THR A 17 -3.03 -14.76 10.64
CA THR A 17 -3.18 -15.83 11.64
C THR A 17 -2.85 -15.30 13.04
N LEU A 18 -1.70 -14.65 13.22
CA LEU A 18 -1.31 -14.05 14.50
C LEU A 18 -2.25 -12.91 14.93
N GLY A 19 -2.76 -12.12 13.98
CA GLY A 19 -3.76 -11.09 14.23
C GLY A 19 -5.08 -11.64 14.76
N THR A 20 -5.52 -12.81 14.28
CA THR A 20 -6.72 -13.49 14.80
C THR A 20 -6.51 -14.14 16.16
N ILE A 21 -5.32 -14.71 16.41
CA ILE A 21 -4.99 -15.37 17.67
C ILE A 21 -4.96 -14.36 18.84
N GLN A 22 -4.63 -13.08 18.57
CA GLN A 22 -4.60 -11.91 19.48
C GLN A 22 -3.71 -12.04 20.73
N ARG A 23 -3.58 -13.24 21.32
CA ARG A 23 -2.83 -13.54 22.53
C ARG A 23 -2.48 -15.03 22.57
N THR A 24 -1.19 -15.35 22.60
CA THR A 24 -0.71 -16.72 22.88
C THR A 24 -0.08 -16.69 24.27
N GLY A 25 -0.89 -16.98 25.30
CA GLY A 25 -0.44 -16.98 26.69
C GLY A 25 -0.12 -15.59 27.27
N SER A 26 1.14 -15.37 27.65
CA SER A 26 1.66 -14.10 28.23
C SER A 26 2.00 -13.05 27.16
N ILE A 27 2.13 -13.46 25.89
CA ILE A 27 2.48 -12.58 24.79
C ILE A 27 1.19 -12.04 24.17
N ALA A 28 0.97 -10.73 24.32
CA ALA A 28 -0.06 -10.02 23.58
C ALA A 28 0.45 -9.74 22.15
N TRP A 29 -0.18 -10.35 21.15
CA TRP A 29 0.14 -10.09 19.73
C TRP A 29 -0.47 -8.78 19.21
N LYS A 30 -1.27 -8.10 20.04
CA LYS A 30 -1.72 -6.74 19.79
C LYS A 30 -0.56 -5.78 20.01
N LEU A 31 -0.04 -5.24 18.93
CA LEU A 31 0.92 -4.15 18.97
C LEU A 31 0.23 -2.85 19.45
N PRO A 32 0.77 -2.16 20.47
CA PRO A 32 0.41 -0.79 20.77
C PRO A 32 0.56 0.11 19.53
N GLU A 33 -0.30 1.10 19.39
CA GLU A 33 -0.35 1.98 18.21
C GLU A 33 1.01 2.67 17.92
N SER A 34 1.71 3.12 18.97
CA SER A 34 3.04 3.74 18.86
C SER A 34 4.09 2.81 18.26
N ILE A 35 4.04 1.52 18.61
CA ILE A 35 4.97 0.51 18.09
C ILE A 35 4.64 0.20 16.63
N ASN A 36 3.35 0.07 16.29
CA ASN A 36 2.91 -0.16 14.92
C ASN A 36 3.39 0.97 13.97
N THR A 37 3.23 2.23 14.37
CA THR A 37 3.70 3.37 13.56
C THR A 37 5.21 3.36 13.39
N ALA A 38 5.98 3.05 14.45
CA ALA A 38 7.44 2.96 14.36
C ALA A 38 7.89 1.86 13.37
N PHE A 39 7.25 0.68 13.40
CA PHE A 39 7.56 -0.40 12.45
C PHE A 39 7.23 -0.04 11.01
N GLN A 40 6.11 0.65 10.76
CA GLN A 40 5.75 1.10 9.42
C GLN A 40 6.79 2.08 8.87
N GLN A 41 7.21 3.06 9.68
CA GLN A 41 8.23 4.04 9.29
C GLN A 41 9.59 3.38 9.03
N LEU A 42 10.02 2.46 9.89
CA LEU A 42 11.25 1.70 9.68
C LEU A 42 11.19 0.86 8.40
N GLY A 43 10.09 0.17 8.16
CA GLY A 43 9.88 -0.62 6.94
C GLY A 43 9.92 0.26 5.69
N LEU A 44 9.26 1.42 5.72
CA LEU A 44 9.27 2.38 4.62
C LEU A 44 10.67 2.96 4.38
N MET A 45 11.39 3.34 5.44
CA MET A 45 12.77 3.83 5.34
C MET A 45 13.69 2.79 4.71
N MET A 46 13.63 1.52 5.17
CA MET A 46 14.43 0.44 4.60
C MET A 46 14.04 0.15 3.15
N PHE A 47 12.75 0.17 2.83
CA PHE A 47 12.25 -0.04 1.46
C PHE A 47 12.74 1.06 0.52
N LEU A 48 12.58 2.34 0.90
CA LEU A 48 13.03 3.48 0.09
C LEU A 48 14.55 3.48 -0.08
N ALA A 49 15.31 3.12 0.96
CA ALA A 49 16.76 3.00 0.87
C ALA A 49 17.17 1.89 -0.12
N ALA A 50 16.56 0.70 -0.02
CA ALA A 50 16.86 -0.43 -0.90
C ALA A 50 16.48 -0.15 -2.36
N VAL A 51 15.27 0.38 -2.61
CA VAL A 51 14.80 0.73 -3.95
C VAL A 51 15.64 1.85 -4.55
N GLY A 52 15.97 2.87 -3.76
CA GLY A 52 16.82 3.98 -4.18
C GLY A 52 18.23 3.52 -4.56
N LEU A 53 18.83 2.63 -3.78
CA LEU A 53 20.15 2.07 -4.07
C LEU A 53 20.13 1.15 -5.30
N SER A 54 19.11 0.30 -5.45
CA SER A 54 18.99 -0.64 -6.58
C SER A 54 18.63 0.04 -7.89
N SER A 55 17.84 1.13 -7.85
CA SER A 55 17.34 1.79 -9.07
C SER A 55 18.13 3.04 -9.43
N GLY A 56 18.99 3.55 -8.54
CA GLY A 56 19.60 4.87 -8.66
C GLY A 56 20.38 5.11 -9.96
N THR A 57 21.24 4.18 -10.37
CA THR A 57 22.06 4.35 -11.58
C THR A 57 21.22 4.29 -12.86
N ALA A 58 20.36 3.27 -12.98
CA ALA A 58 19.46 3.12 -14.13
C ALA A 58 18.41 4.24 -14.21
N PHE A 59 17.99 4.78 -13.06
CA PHE A 59 17.06 5.90 -12.98
C PHE A 59 17.68 7.19 -13.51
N VAL A 60 18.93 7.52 -13.15
CA VAL A 60 19.57 8.76 -13.65
C VAL A 60 19.72 8.74 -15.17
N GLU A 61 20.12 7.60 -15.75
CA GLU A 61 20.23 7.44 -17.21
C GLU A 61 18.87 7.51 -17.92
N THR A 62 17.85 6.91 -17.32
CA THR A 62 16.51 6.81 -17.95
C THR A 62 15.67 8.06 -17.73
N ALA A 63 15.77 8.72 -16.58
CA ALA A 63 14.96 9.87 -16.19
C ALA A 63 15.27 11.11 -17.06
N LEU A 64 16.53 11.28 -17.48
CA LEU A 64 16.94 12.34 -18.40
C LEU A 64 16.69 11.98 -19.87
N SER A 65 16.31 10.73 -20.16
CA SER A 65 15.96 10.29 -21.50
C SER A 65 14.51 10.64 -21.85
N THR A 66 14.22 10.82 -23.14
CA THR A 66 12.85 10.98 -23.67
C THR A 66 11.90 9.87 -23.20
N LYS A 67 12.42 8.64 -23.02
CA LYS A 67 11.64 7.51 -22.51
C LYS A 67 11.23 7.69 -21.04
N GLY A 68 12.07 8.32 -20.22
CA GLY A 68 11.75 8.65 -18.82
C GLY A 68 10.68 9.73 -18.70
N LEU A 69 10.72 10.74 -19.58
CA LEU A 69 9.65 11.76 -19.63
C LEU A 69 8.31 11.16 -20.04
N ILE A 70 8.30 10.27 -21.05
CA ILE A 70 7.07 9.59 -21.49
C ILE A 70 6.53 8.69 -20.38
N SER A 71 7.39 7.91 -19.70
CA SER A 71 6.95 7.05 -18.60
C SER A 71 6.41 7.85 -17.41
N MET A 72 7.03 8.99 -17.08
CA MET A 72 6.54 9.91 -16.06
C MET A 72 5.18 10.50 -16.44
N TYR A 73 5.00 10.94 -17.69
CA TYR A 73 3.73 11.48 -18.17
C TYR A 73 2.62 10.42 -18.16
N VAL A 74 2.89 9.22 -18.67
CA VAL A 74 1.93 8.11 -18.66
C VAL A 74 1.55 7.73 -17.23
N GLY A 75 2.53 7.64 -16.33
CA GLY A 75 2.29 7.40 -14.91
C GLY A 75 1.39 8.46 -14.29
N ALA A 76 1.66 9.75 -14.54
CA ALA A 76 0.84 10.85 -14.07
C ALA A 76 -0.60 10.78 -14.60
N VAL A 77 -0.78 10.51 -15.90
CA VAL A 77 -2.10 10.36 -16.51
C VAL A 77 -2.88 9.20 -15.91
N ILE A 78 -2.24 8.04 -15.69
CA ILE A 78 -2.88 6.89 -15.03
C ILE A 78 -3.34 7.26 -13.62
N VAL A 79 -2.50 7.93 -12.84
CA VAL A 79 -2.83 8.40 -11.48
C VAL A 79 -4.04 9.32 -11.50
N VAL A 80 -4.08 10.30 -12.41
CA VAL A 80 -5.22 11.22 -12.55
C VAL A 80 -6.49 10.50 -12.96
N ILE A 81 -6.42 9.56 -13.91
CA ILE A 81 -7.58 8.80 -14.37
C ILE A 81 -8.13 7.92 -13.23
N VAL A 82 -7.26 7.21 -12.52
CA VAL A 82 -7.65 6.29 -11.45
C VAL A 82 -8.26 7.06 -10.28
N TYR A 83 -7.60 8.10 -9.78
CA TYR A 83 -8.16 8.91 -8.69
C TYR A 83 -9.37 9.74 -9.12
N GLY A 84 -9.36 10.28 -10.34
CA GLY A 84 -10.45 11.08 -10.88
C GLY A 84 -11.72 10.25 -11.11
N SER A 85 -11.59 9.06 -11.69
CA SER A 85 -12.73 8.13 -11.87
C SER A 85 -13.28 7.66 -10.52
N PHE A 86 -12.41 7.34 -9.56
CA PHE A 86 -12.85 6.96 -8.22
C PHE A 86 -13.56 8.11 -7.49
N PHE A 87 -13.05 9.34 -7.62
CA PHE A 87 -13.68 10.55 -7.07
C PHE A 87 -15.06 10.77 -7.68
N LEU A 88 -15.18 10.65 -9.00
CA LEU A 88 -16.44 10.82 -9.69
C LEU A 88 -17.46 9.74 -9.29
N MET A 89 -17.04 8.47 -9.22
CA MET A 89 -17.88 7.35 -8.74
C MET A 89 -18.42 7.60 -7.33
N MET A 90 -17.57 8.09 -6.42
CA MET A 90 -17.99 8.36 -5.04
C MET A 90 -18.89 9.58 -4.91
N ARG A 91 -18.65 10.61 -5.74
CA ARG A 91 -19.52 11.79 -5.82
C ARG A 91 -20.91 11.42 -6.33
N LEU A 92 -21.00 10.58 -7.37
CA LEU A 92 -22.26 10.09 -7.92
C LEU A 92 -23.01 9.18 -6.95
N ALA A 93 -22.29 8.40 -6.13
CA ALA A 93 -22.87 7.52 -5.12
C ALA A 93 -23.32 8.25 -3.83
N GLY A 94 -23.16 9.59 -3.73
CA GLY A 94 -23.58 10.39 -2.56
C GLY A 94 -22.87 10.01 -1.24
N LYS A 95 -21.69 9.39 -1.31
CA LYS A 95 -20.97 8.86 -0.14
C LYS A 95 -19.99 9.90 0.43
N SER A 96 -19.85 9.95 1.75
CA SER A 96 -19.06 10.98 2.45
C SER A 96 -17.57 10.96 2.09
N VAL A 97 -16.93 12.15 2.14
CA VAL A 97 -15.51 12.40 1.81
C VAL A 97 -14.55 11.48 2.57
N SER A 98 -14.87 11.10 3.81
CA SER A 98 -14.06 10.15 4.61
C SER A 98 -13.99 8.74 4.00
N ARG A 99 -15.02 8.28 3.27
CA ARG A 99 -14.93 7.00 2.52
C ARG A 99 -14.02 7.14 1.30
N PHE A 100 -14.01 8.30 0.65
CA PHE A 100 -13.14 8.60 -0.48
C PHE A 100 -11.67 8.60 -0.09
N ILE A 101 -11.31 9.27 1.01
CA ILE A 101 -9.92 9.31 1.47
C ILE A 101 -9.40 7.88 1.77
N GLY A 102 -10.18 7.07 2.50
CA GLY A 102 -9.77 5.70 2.82
C GLY A 102 -9.67 4.76 1.61
N GLY A 103 -10.54 4.93 0.61
CA GLY A 103 -10.50 4.14 -0.63
C GLY A 103 -9.40 4.60 -1.59
N ALA A 104 -9.21 5.92 -1.73
CA ALA A 104 -8.17 6.50 -2.56
C ALA A 104 -6.78 6.06 -2.08
N VAL A 105 -6.53 6.16 -0.77
CA VAL A 105 -5.26 5.72 -0.17
C VAL A 105 -4.97 4.24 -0.45
N GLY A 106 -6.02 3.39 -0.57
CA GLY A 106 -5.88 1.96 -0.88
C GLY A 106 -5.72 1.61 -2.36
N ILE A 107 -6.26 2.41 -3.28
CA ILE A 107 -6.36 2.04 -4.71
C ILE A 107 -5.00 1.92 -5.40
N LEU A 108 -4.07 2.81 -5.08
CA LEU A 108 -2.70 2.70 -5.62
C LEU A 108 -1.73 2.00 -4.66
N GLY A 109 -2.17 1.66 -3.44
CA GLY A 109 -1.36 0.91 -2.47
C GLY A 109 -0.02 1.55 -2.09
N GLY A 110 0.15 2.85 -2.37
CA GLY A 110 1.42 3.54 -2.19
C GLY A 110 1.65 3.89 -0.72
N ALA A 111 2.71 3.33 -0.11
CA ALA A 111 3.05 3.57 1.29
C ALA A 111 3.21 5.09 1.61
N GLY A 112 3.75 5.88 0.69
CA GLY A 112 3.87 7.33 0.86
C GLY A 112 2.54 8.11 0.86
N VAL A 113 1.51 7.60 0.18
CA VAL A 113 0.18 8.25 0.14
C VAL A 113 -0.54 8.08 1.48
N VAL A 114 -0.39 6.92 2.12
CA VAL A 114 -0.92 6.63 3.46
C VAL A 114 -0.27 7.54 4.49
N GLU A 115 1.07 7.64 4.45
CA GLU A 115 1.81 8.45 5.41
C GLU A 115 1.47 9.94 5.28
N PHE A 116 1.36 10.46 4.05
CA PHE A 116 0.88 11.82 3.81
C PHE A 116 -0.55 12.04 4.34
N ALA A 117 -1.45 11.06 4.16
CA ALA A 117 -2.83 11.16 4.64
C ALA A 117 -2.91 11.14 6.18
N VAL A 118 -2.12 10.31 6.85
CA VAL A 118 -2.05 10.24 8.33
C VAL A 118 -1.41 11.50 8.91
N GLY A 119 -0.37 12.04 8.27
CA GLY A 119 0.27 13.29 8.70
C GLY A 119 -0.65 14.51 8.61
N ASN A 120 -1.66 14.50 7.72
CA ASN A 120 -2.59 15.60 7.51
C ASN A 120 -4.00 15.36 8.08
N SER A 121 -4.30 14.17 8.61
CA SER A 121 -5.63 13.84 9.12
C SER A 121 -5.53 13.02 10.40
N SER A 122 -6.18 13.48 11.47
CA SER A 122 -6.21 12.84 12.79
C SER A 122 -7.16 11.62 12.89
N ASP A 123 -7.79 11.21 11.78
CA ASP A 123 -8.73 10.09 11.76
C ASP A 123 -8.01 8.73 11.61
N SER A 124 -7.91 7.99 12.72
CA SER A 124 -7.32 6.64 12.78
C SER A 124 -8.03 5.60 11.89
N ARG A 125 -9.25 5.92 11.40
CA ARG A 125 -9.99 5.07 10.46
C ARG A 125 -9.33 5.02 9.08
N ILE A 126 -8.45 5.96 8.74
CA ILE A 126 -7.72 5.97 7.46
C ILE A 126 -6.79 4.77 7.38
N VAL A 127 -5.99 4.54 8.42
CA VAL A 127 -5.04 3.41 8.49
C VAL A 127 -5.79 2.09 8.48
N ALA A 128 -6.85 1.96 9.29
CA ALA A 128 -7.64 0.74 9.36
C ALA A 128 -8.27 0.37 8.01
N ARG A 129 -8.78 1.35 7.26
CA ARG A 129 -9.36 1.14 5.92
C ARG A 129 -8.30 0.85 4.87
N TYR A 130 -7.15 1.50 4.95
CA TYR A 130 -6.01 1.20 4.09
C TYR A 130 -5.57 -0.26 4.27
N THR A 131 -5.33 -0.70 5.51
CA THR A 131 -4.89 -2.07 5.78
C THR A 131 -5.89 -3.11 5.27
N ALA A 132 -7.19 -2.89 5.47
CA ALA A 132 -8.23 -3.80 4.98
C ALA A 132 -8.29 -3.84 3.44
N THR A 133 -8.24 -2.67 2.79
CA THR A 133 -8.33 -2.57 1.32
C THR A 133 -7.06 -3.13 0.67
N PHE A 134 -5.90 -2.85 1.24
CA PHE A 134 -4.60 -3.34 0.78
C PHE A 134 -4.50 -4.86 0.92
N ALA A 135 -4.94 -5.44 2.05
CA ALA A 135 -4.98 -6.89 2.22
C ALA A 135 -5.91 -7.55 1.19
N ALA A 136 -7.11 -7.01 1.00
CA ALA A 136 -8.05 -7.51 -0.01
C ALA A 136 -7.49 -7.37 -1.43
N ALA A 137 -6.84 -6.24 -1.75
CA ALA A 137 -6.20 -6.00 -3.03
C ALA A 137 -5.03 -6.96 -3.28
N LEU A 138 -4.20 -7.23 -2.28
CA LEU A 138 -3.11 -8.22 -2.37
C LEU A 138 -3.66 -9.61 -2.64
N ILE A 139 -4.64 -10.07 -1.86
CA ILE A 139 -5.29 -11.38 -2.06
C ILE A 139 -5.87 -11.46 -3.47
N THR A 140 -6.59 -10.43 -3.91
CA THR A 140 -7.19 -10.37 -5.25
C THR A 140 -6.12 -10.39 -6.34
N LYS A 141 -5.04 -9.62 -6.18
CA LYS A 141 -3.91 -9.59 -7.12
C LYS A 141 -3.27 -10.97 -7.24
N ILE A 142 -3.02 -11.65 -6.13
CA ILE A 142 -2.45 -12.99 -6.09
C ILE A 142 -3.37 -14.00 -6.81
N LEU A 143 -4.68 -13.95 -6.55
CA LEU A 143 -5.63 -14.87 -7.18
C LEU A 143 -5.76 -14.66 -8.70
N ILE A 144 -5.57 -13.43 -9.18
CA ILE A 144 -5.72 -13.07 -10.59
C ILE A 144 -4.39 -13.21 -11.35
N ILE A 145 -3.28 -12.89 -10.69
CA ILE A 145 -1.93 -12.82 -11.23
C ILE A 145 -1.07 -13.80 -10.41
N ASP A 146 -1.13 -15.08 -10.76
CA ASP A 146 -0.17 -16.07 -10.27
C ASP A 146 1.22 -15.74 -10.89
N GLU A 147 2.01 -14.90 -10.21
CA GLU A 147 3.46 -14.82 -10.45
C GLU A 147 4.14 -15.86 -9.55
N ALA A 148 4.37 -17.05 -10.12
CA ALA A 148 5.27 -18.07 -9.60
C ALA A 148 6.65 -17.95 -10.27
#